data_AF-A0A1I4BN17-F1
#
_entry.id   AF-A0A1I4BN17-F1
#
_cell.length_a   1.000
_cell.length_b   1.000
_cell.length_c   1.000
_cell.angle_alpha   90.00
_cell.angle_beta   90.00
_cell.angle_gamma   90.00
#
_symmetry.space_group_name_H-M   'P 1'
#
loop_
_entity.id
_entity.type
_entity.pdbx_description
1 polymer ?
#
loop_
_entity_poly.entity_id
_entity_poly.type
_entity_poly.pdbx_seq_one_letter_code
_entity_poly.pdbx_strand_id
1 'polypeptide(L)'
;MAHEPAILVLAPMPAAPASAGNRRRLVATCEALARGGFAVDLAYLAHEDQVYRRFGQHPPTDLLAMQETFRNVFLIEPRGIIPLKTRAPCFGIDEWCPPEAGDFVAWYCSQHPETRAVLVNYVFLSAALERVPPGVLRLIDTHDRFADRQTQYRPFRAEPNFFYTDAAGEAVGLTRADIVLAIQAAEARHFTDIASARVLLLPPHFPAQRPFAVPERVARLGFLGHGNDPNLFSIGRFARAWAADWTPERPELVIAGEICRSLAGIEGPGVRLLGYLDRLADFYTQADLVVAPMLMGSGLKMKVGEALSYGRPVIGTEIGLEGFEPDHPAHRCRDADAVKAAVLAVLEDRVALAELTAASERLFARYAAVAEAAEAELIGLLRSHEEARSTPSPRTRGQGRDDGVAEVLSARTGRGDAHDASASPENVVLTGGGLTITAEHSPRSLLTTDPDLGALVATERRPGGGTAASYAPERRRWFARVSDADGPVPRLGALDVALSPEWVRTRALPPAARTALALAFADMVADWEAAGRIVGRAGDRIELATLLPGVLASGTHPTAAFLIGEDAAAERRLERVTPLQIRPPGSYADRTGRLPAPIPVSLSLRGEAEPPATARCLLLLTDDGIGRITLEVS
;
A
#
# COMPACT_ATOMS: atom_id res chain seq x y z
N MET A 1 22.02 16.08 -22.23
CA MET A 1 20.56 16.19 -22.09
C MET A 1 20.30 16.92 -20.79
N ALA A 2 19.46 17.96 -20.76
CA ALA A 2 19.14 18.64 -19.50
C ALA A 2 18.43 17.64 -18.58
N HIS A 3 18.89 17.48 -17.34
CA HIS A 3 18.26 16.59 -16.36
C HIS A 3 16.89 17.15 -15.99
N GLU A 4 15.84 16.36 -16.21
CA GLU A 4 14.47 16.70 -15.78
C GLU A 4 14.44 16.84 -14.24
N PRO A 5 13.83 17.90 -13.69
CA PRO A 5 13.73 18.09 -12.25
C PRO A 5 12.92 16.96 -11.63
N ALA A 6 13.45 16.38 -10.54
CA ALA A 6 12.84 15.22 -9.90
C ALA A 6 12.10 15.57 -8.62
N ILE A 7 11.02 14.84 -8.34
CA ILE A 7 10.31 14.87 -7.07
C ILE A 7 10.31 13.45 -6.49
N LEU A 8 10.80 13.32 -5.26
CA LEU A 8 10.64 12.08 -4.49
C LEU A 8 9.29 12.10 -3.79
N VAL A 9 8.51 11.04 -3.96
CA VAL A 9 7.25 10.82 -3.25
C VAL A 9 7.41 9.66 -2.29
N LEU A 10 7.33 9.91 -0.99
CA LEU A 10 7.32 8.87 0.05
C LEU A 10 5.88 8.55 0.45
N ALA A 11 5.48 7.29 0.37
CA ALA A 11 4.11 6.87 0.63
C ALA A 11 4.03 5.57 1.46
N PRO A 12 3.14 5.49 2.47
CA PRO A 12 2.92 4.26 3.26
C PRO A 12 1.97 3.25 2.59
N MET A 13 1.47 3.57 1.40
CA MET A 13 0.54 2.78 0.59
C MET A 13 1.11 2.60 -0.83
N PRO A 14 0.82 1.47 -1.50
CA PRO A 14 1.27 1.27 -2.88
C PRO A 14 0.46 2.15 -3.83
N ALA A 15 1.09 2.57 -4.92
CA ALA A 15 0.41 3.29 -6.01
C ALA A 15 -0.39 2.35 -6.93
N ALA A 16 -0.04 1.06 -6.99
CA ALA A 16 -0.78 0.06 -7.76
C ALA A 16 -1.12 -1.19 -6.92
N PRO A 17 -2.35 -1.72 -7.04
CA PRO A 17 -3.49 -1.16 -7.75
C PRO A 17 -4.10 0.03 -6.98
N ALA A 18 -4.59 1.02 -7.72
CA ALA A 18 -5.30 2.19 -7.18
C ALA A 18 -6.75 1.85 -6.76
N SER A 19 -6.89 0.87 -5.87
CA SER A 19 -8.16 0.27 -5.44
C SER A 19 -8.82 0.94 -4.23
N ALA A 20 -8.12 1.85 -3.56
CA ALA A 20 -8.58 2.58 -2.38
C ALA A 20 -8.40 4.10 -2.55
N GLY A 21 -9.16 4.89 -1.79
CA GLY A 21 -9.18 6.35 -1.94
C GLY A 21 -7.82 7.02 -1.74
N ASN A 22 -7.05 6.57 -0.75
CA ASN A 22 -5.69 7.04 -0.49
C ASN A 22 -4.71 6.70 -1.62
N ARG A 23 -4.80 5.49 -2.20
CA ARG A 23 -3.98 5.08 -3.35
C ARG A 23 -4.34 5.85 -4.61
N ARG A 24 -5.63 6.09 -4.84
CA ARG A 24 -6.11 6.95 -5.94
C ARG A 24 -5.63 8.38 -5.80
N ARG A 25 -5.64 8.92 -4.57
CA ARG A 25 -5.07 10.23 -4.27
C ARG A 25 -3.58 10.27 -4.60
N LEU A 26 -2.80 9.30 -4.12
CA LEU A 26 -1.37 9.19 -4.42
C LEU A 26 -1.11 9.23 -5.94
N VAL A 27 -1.79 8.35 -6.70
CA VAL A 27 -1.64 8.31 -8.16
C VAL A 27 -2.04 9.63 -8.82
N ALA A 28 -3.20 10.20 -8.46
CA ALA A 28 -3.65 11.46 -9.05
C ALA A 28 -2.69 12.62 -8.79
N THR A 29 -2.14 12.72 -7.57
CA THR A 29 -1.13 13.73 -7.22
C THR A 29 0.15 13.51 -8.04
N CYS A 30 0.64 12.28 -8.14
CA CYS A 30 1.82 11.95 -8.94
C CYS A 30 1.64 12.23 -10.44
N GLU A 31 0.47 11.90 -11.01
CA GLU A 31 0.14 12.21 -12.40
C GLU A 31 0.09 13.73 -12.66
N ALA A 32 -0.42 14.51 -11.71
CA ALA A 32 -0.42 15.97 -11.79
C ALA A 32 1.02 16.53 -11.83
N LEU A 33 1.91 16.02 -10.97
CA LEU A 33 3.33 16.39 -10.97
C LEU A 33 4.01 16.02 -12.30
N ALA A 34 3.72 14.83 -12.83
CA ALA A 34 4.24 14.38 -14.13
C ALA A 34 3.74 15.27 -15.29
N ARG A 35 2.44 15.61 -15.33
CA ARG A 35 1.89 16.61 -16.29
C ARG A 35 2.55 17.99 -16.13
N GLY A 36 2.98 18.31 -14.91
CA GLY A 36 3.76 19.50 -14.59
C GLY A 36 5.18 19.52 -15.16
N GLY A 37 5.67 18.41 -15.72
CA GLY A 37 7.02 18.27 -16.27
C GLY A 37 8.07 17.87 -15.25
N PHE A 38 7.66 17.25 -14.14
CA PHE A 38 8.57 16.70 -13.14
C PHE A 38 8.69 15.19 -13.30
N ALA A 39 9.93 14.69 -13.23
CA ALA A 39 10.17 13.27 -13.05
C ALA A 39 9.75 12.84 -11.64
N VAL A 40 8.95 11.78 -11.51
CA VAL A 40 8.44 11.32 -10.22
C VAL A 40 9.08 9.99 -9.84
N ASP A 41 9.77 9.98 -8.69
CA ASP A 41 10.32 8.78 -8.07
C ASP A 41 9.48 8.42 -6.85
N LEU A 42 9.08 7.15 -6.74
CA LEU A 42 8.24 6.65 -5.65
C LEU A 42 9.07 5.87 -4.64
N ALA A 43 9.05 6.28 -3.38
CA ALA A 43 9.48 5.48 -2.24
C ALA A 43 8.25 4.90 -1.53
N TYR A 44 7.98 3.62 -1.78
CA TYR A 44 6.92 2.88 -1.12
C TYR A 44 7.42 2.30 0.21
N LEU A 45 6.93 2.86 1.31
CA LEU A 45 7.09 2.33 2.65
C LEU A 45 5.99 1.29 2.90
N ALA A 46 6.37 0.02 3.04
CA ALA A 46 5.46 -1.13 3.09
C ALA A 46 4.64 -1.24 4.39
N HIS A 47 4.04 -0.14 4.84
CA HIS A 47 3.16 -0.08 6.00
C HIS A 47 1.85 -0.81 5.74
N GLU A 48 1.17 -0.50 4.65
CA GLU A 48 -0.11 -1.14 4.34
C GLU A 48 0.05 -2.66 4.19
N ASP A 49 1.14 -3.13 3.57
CA ASP A 49 1.48 -4.55 3.48
C ASP A 49 1.58 -5.22 4.86
N GLN A 50 2.17 -4.55 5.86
CA GLN A 50 2.21 -5.08 7.23
C GLN A 50 0.80 -5.25 7.82
N VAL A 51 -0.13 -4.34 7.50
CA VAL A 51 -1.52 -4.43 7.96
C VAL A 51 -2.21 -5.65 7.34
N TYR A 52 -2.13 -5.80 6.01
CA TYR A 52 -2.71 -6.95 5.30
C TYR A 52 -2.19 -8.28 5.87
N ARG A 53 -0.87 -8.41 6.02
CA ARG A 53 -0.21 -9.60 6.57
C ARG A 53 -0.69 -9.92 7.99
N ARG A 54 -0.85 -8.91 8.85
CA ARG A 54 -1.32 -9.09 10.23
C ARG A 54 -2.74 -9.62 10.32
N PHE A 55 -3.58 -9.32 9.33
CA PHE A 55 -4.93 -9.86 9.19
C PHE A 55 -5.00 -11.07 8.25
N GLY A 56 -3.85 -11.60 7.82
CA GLY A 56 -3.79 -12.82 7.03
C GLY A 56 -4.11 -12.73 5.58
N GLN A 57 -4.11 -11.51 5.09
CA GLN A 57 -4.40 -11.21 3.72
C GLN A 57 -3.08 -11.00 3.00
N HIS A 58 -3.04 -11.44 1.75
CA HIS A 58 -1.93 -11.09 0.87
C HIS A 58 -2.05 -9.59 0.52
N PRO A 59 -0.98 -8.79 0.67
CA PRO A 59 -1.03 -7.40 0.28
C PRO A 59 -1.31 -7.26 -1.21
N PRO A 60 -2.26 -6.40 -1.63
CA PRO A 60 -2.61 -6.26 -3.03
C PRO A 60 -1.54 -5.55 -3.86
N THR A 61 -0.37 -5.23 -3.30
CA THR A 61 0.70 -4.43 -3.92
C THR A 61 1.17 -5.04 -5.25
N ASP A 62 1.08 -4.23 -6.32
CA ASP A 62 1.58 -4.54 -7.65
C ASP A 62 2.83 -3.69 -7.95
N LEU A 63 4.01 -4.24 -7.64
CA LEU A 63 5.28 -3.55 -7.82
C LEU A 63 5.59 -3.30 -9.31
N LEU A 64 5.23 -4.23 -10.19
CA LEU A 64 5.53 -4.15 -11.62
C LEU A 64 4.77 -2.98 -12.25
N ALA A 65 3.46 -2.87 -11.98
CA ALA A 65 2.64 -1.77 -12.47
C ALA A 65 3.15 -0.40 -11.97
N MET A 66 3.69 -0.32 -10.74
CA MET A 66 4.33 0.91 -10.27
C MET A 66 5.59 1.25 -11.08
N GLN A 67 6.42 0.27 -11.42
CA GLN A 67 7.64 0.52 -12.20
C GLN A 67 7.39 0.94 -13.64
N GLU A 68 6.26 0.54 -14.21
CA GLU A 68 5.81 1.04 -15.51
C GLU A 68 5.35 2.50 -15.46
N THR A 69 5.01 3.00 -14.26
CA THR A 69 4.42 4.34 -14.06
C THR A 69 5.44 5.38 -13.59
N PHE A 70 6.34 5.01 -12.67
CA PHE A 70 7.29 5.94 -12.05
C PHE A 70 8.69 5.79 -12.64
N ARG A 71 9.47 6.88 -12.63
CA ARG A 71 10.84 6.86 -13.13
C ARG A 71 11.71 5.88 -12.31
N ASN A 72 11.60 5.94 -10.99
CA ASN A 72 12.17 4.96 -10.07
C ASN A 72 11.14 4.55 -9.01
N VAL A 73 11.17 3.29 -8.58
CA VAL A 73 10.37 2.77 -7.47
C VAL A 73 11.28 2.11 -6.44
N PHE A 74 11.20 2.55 -5.19
CA PHE A 74 11.97 2.02 -4.06
C PHE A 74 11.03 1.38 -3.04
N LEU A 75 11.29 0.13 -2.67
CA LEU A 75 10.58 -0.55 -1.59
C LEU A 75 11.35 -0.43 -0.27
N ILE A 76 10.71 0.14 0.74
CA ILE A 76 11.22 0.27 2.10
C ILE A 76 10.40 -0.64 2.99
N GLU A 77 11.03 -1.69 3.52
CA GLU A 77 10.42 -2.59 4.49
C GLU A 77 10.94 -2.25 5.91
N PRO A 78 10.09 -1.68 6.78
CA PRO A 78 10.48 -1.37 8.15
C PRO A 78 10.83 -2.63 8.94
N ARG A 79 11.89 -2.55 9.76
CA ARG A 79 12.24 -3.64 10.68
C ARG A 79 11.20 -3.82 11.78
N GLY A 80 10.69 -2.70 12.29
CA GLY A 80 9.66 -2.65 13.32
C GLY A 80 8.27 -3.00 12.80
N ILE A 81 7.39 -3.43 13.71
CA ILE A 81 5.96 -3.58 13.45
C ILE A 81 5.28 -2.24 13.70
N ILE A 82 4.47 -1.77 12.75
CA ILE A 82 3.66 -0.57 12.99
C ILE A 82 2.60 -0.82 14.08
N PRO A 83 2.49 0.06 15.09
CA PRO A 83 1.51 -0.13 16.17
C PRO A 83 0.11 0.26 15.68
N LEU A 84 -0.79 -0.72 15.56
CA LEU A 84 -2.19 -0.46 15.21
C LEU A 84 -3.05 0.01 16.39
N LYS A 85 -2.51 -0.05 17.61
CA LYS A 85 -3.17 0.41 18.85
C LYS A 85 -2.14 1.04 19.76
N THR A 86 -2.58 1.98 20.58
CA THR A 86 -1.75 2.61 21.62
C THR A 86 -2.46 2.51 22.98
N ARG A 87 -1.66 2.45 24.06
CA ARG A 87 -2.17 2.56 25.44
C ARG A 87 -2.27 4.02 25.90
N ALA A 88 -1.64 4.94 25.16
CA ALA A 88 -1.75 6.37 25.40
C ALA A 88 -3.11 6.88 24.88
N PRO A 89 -3.54 8.10 25.27
CA PRO A 89 -4.76 8.69 24.75
C PRO A 89 -4.78 8.85 23.22
N CYS A 90 -3.62 9.01 22.59
CA CYS A 90 -3.41 9.03 21.14
C CYS A 90 -1.98 8.61 20.79
N PHE A 91 -1.68 8.42 19.50
CA PHE A 91 -0.33 8.10 19.04
C PHE A 91 0.55 9.35 19.06
N GLY A 92 1.85 9.15 19.34
CA GLY A 92 2.84 10.18 19.07
C GLY A 92 2.94 10.44 17.57
N ILE A 93 3.22 11.68 17.16
CA ILE A 93 3.24 12.07 15.74
C ILE A 93 4.19 11.21 14.88
N ASP A 94 5.30 10.76 15.47
CA ASP A 94 6.34 9.99 14.80
C ASP A 94 6.22 8.47 14.98
N GLU A 95 5.21 8.01 15.72
CA GLU A 95 5.09 6.60 16.11
C GLU A 95 4.83 5.68 14.90
N TRP A 96 4.31 6.24 13.80
CA TRP A 96 4.16 5.57 12.50
C TRP A 96 5.22 6.01 11.48
N CYS A 97 6.29 6.71 11.88
CA CYS A 97 7.44 7.01 11.02
C CYS A 97 8.66 6.17 11.44
N PRO A 98 8.93 5.03 10.81
CA PRO A 98 10.14 4.26 11.12
C PRO A 98 11.41 5.06 10.74
N PRO A 99 12.52 4.94 11.51
CA PRO A 99 13.78 5.62 11.20
C PRO A 99 14.30 5.39 9.78
N GLU A 100 14.03 4.20 9.22
CA GLU A 100 14.39 3.82 7.86
C GLU A 100 13.82 4.77 6.79
N ALA A 101 12.67 5.42 7.05
CA ALA A 101 12.08 6.40 6.15
C ALA A 101 12.98 7.65 6.03
N GLY A 102 13.44 8.19 7.15
CA GLY A 102 14.34 9.34 7.17
C GLY A 102 15.74 9.00 6.64
N ASP A 103 16.27 7.84 7.00
CA ASP A 103 17.56 7.36 6.48
C ASP A 103 17.53 7.17 4.96
N PHE A 104 16.42 6.64 4.43
CA PHE A 104 16.20 6.54 2.98
C PHE A 104 16.20 7.91 2.32
N VAL A 105 15.44 8.88 2.85
CA VAL A 105 15.34 10.22 2.28
C VAL A 105 16.71 10.90 2.21
N ALA A 106 17.51 10.81 3.29
CA ALA A 106 18.87 11.33 3.30
C ALA A 106 19.75 10.68 2.23
N TRP A 107 19.73 9.35 2.13
CA TRP A 107 20.48 8.63 1.12
C TRP A 107 20.04 9.02 -0.29
N TYR A 108 18.74 8.97 -0.58
CA TYR A 108 18.20 9.25 -1.91
C TYR A 108 18.62 10.64 -2.39
N CYS A 109 18.47 11.66 -1.54
CA CYS A 109 18.85 13.03 -1.92
C CYS A 109 20.37 13.18 -2.17
N SER A 110 21.21 12.33 -1.58
CA SER A 110 22.66 12.30 -1.86
C SER A 110 22.99 11.68 -3.23
N GLN A 111 22.19 10.73 -3.70
CA GLN A 111 22.40 10.04 -4.99
C GLN A 111 21.70 10.74 -6.15
N HIS A 112 20.64 11.48 -5.86
CA HIS A 112 19.80 12.17 -6.83
C HIS A 112 19.85 13.70 -6.59
N PRO A 113 20.99 14.37 -6.84
CA PRO A 113 21.16 15.80 -6.59
C PRO A 113 20.26 16.70 -7.45
N GLU A 114 19.65 16.15 -8.50
CA GLU A 114 18.63 16.80 -9.32
C GLU A 114 17.27 16.94 -8.61
N THR A 115 17.06 16.24 -7.50
CA THR A 115 15.84 16.29 -6.69
C THR A 115 15.54 17.71 -6.22
N ARG A 116 14.32 18.18 -6.50
CA ARG A 116 13.85 19.53 -6.18
C ARG A 116 12.86 19.57 -5.04
N ALA A 117 12.10 18.50 -4.85
CA ALA A 117 11.14 18.40 -3.78
C ALA A 117 11.05 16.97 -3.24
N VAL A 118 10.69 16.86 -1.97
CA VAL A 118 10.29 15.61 -1.31
C VAL A 118 8.87 15.79 -0.80
N LEU A 119 7.95 14.98 -1.31
CA LEU A 119 6.56 14.91 -0.89
C LEU A 119 6.35 13.67 -0.02
N VAL A 120 5.95 13.85 1.23
CA VAL A 120 5.54 12.73 2.09
C VAL A 120 4.01 12.65 2.14
N ASN A 121 3.48 11.43 2.07
CA ASN A 121 2.05 11.18 2.23
C ASN A 121 1.74 10.86 3.68
N TYR A 122 0.75 11.59 4.22
CA TYR A 122 0.35 11.63 5.61
C TYR A 122 1.34 12.33 6.56
N VAL A 123 0.79 13.08 7.51
CA VAL A 123 1.55 13.84 8.51
C VAL A 123 2.39 12.93 9.43
N PHE A 124 1.96 11.68 9.65
CA PHE A 124 2.70 10.74 10.49
C PHE A 124 4.02 10.25 9.88
N LEU A 125 4.32 10.57 8.61
CA LEU A 125 5.65 10.37 8.01
C LEU A 125 6.51 11.64 8.00
N SER A 126 6.03 12.73 8.61
CA SER A 126 6.70 14.04 8.55
C SER A 126 8.10 14.06 9.14
N ALA A 127 8.45 13.17 10.08
CA ALA A 127 9.81 13.08 10.61
C ALA A 127 10.85 12.77 9.51
N ALA A 128 10.46 12.11 8.42
CA ALA A 128 11.36 11.87 7.29
C ALA A 128 11.81 13.19 6.60
N LEU A 129 11.01 14.26 6.70
CA LEU A 129 11.33 15.56 6.12
C LEU A 129 12.49 16.28 6.83
N GLU A 130 12.78 15.93 8.09
CA GLU A 130 13.93 16.47 8.84
C GLU A 130 15.27 16.05 8.22
N ARG A 131 15.25 15.01 7.39
CA ARG A 131 16.42 14.45 6.68
C ARG A 131 16.58 15.01 5.27
N VAL A 132 15.68 15.88 4.82
CA VAL A 132 15.75 16.55 3.51
C VAL A 132 16.81 17.66 3.56
N PRO A 133 17.79 17.68 2.64
CA PRO A 133 18.85 18.67 2.65
C PRO A 133 18.35 20.09 2.32
N PRO A 134 19.09 21.14 2.71
CA PRO A 134 18.75 22.51 2.36
C PRO A 134 18.61 22.72 0.84
N GLY A 135 17.63 23.51 0.43
CA GLY A 135 17.37 23.83 -0.98
C GLY A 135 16.51 22.80 -1.73
N VAL A 136 16.09 21.72 -1.07
CA VAL A 136 15.03 20.81 -1.54
C VAL A 136 13.75 21.13 -0.77
N LEU A 137 12.65 21.30 -1.49
CA LEU A 137 11.36 21.71 -0.93
C LEU A 137 10.70 20.52 -0.20
N ARG A 138 10.14 20.76 0.99
CA ARG A 138 9.46 19.75 1.82
C ARG A 138 7.95 19.91 1.71
N LEU A 139 7.26 18.87 1.25
CA LEU A 139 5.81 18.88 1.11
C LEU A 139 5.17 17.74 1.90
N ILE A 140 3.96 17.98 2.41
CA ILE A 140 3.08 16.94 2.97
C ILE A 140 1.78 16.91 2.16
N ASP A 141 1.37 15.76 1.64
CA ASP A 141 -0.02 15.48 1.24
C ASP A 141 -0.74 14.89 2.45
N THR A 142 -1.73 15.58 3.02
CA THR A 142 -2.25 15.22 4.35
C THR A 142 -3.17 14.01 4.35
N HIS A 143 -3.93 13.80 3.26
CA HIS A 143 -5.00 12.78 3.08
C HIS A 143 -6.17 12.81 4.08
N ASP A 144 -5.90 13.07 5.35
CA ASP A 144 -6.85 13.17 6.46
C ASP A 144 -6.39 14.27 7.44
N ARG A 145 -7.33 14.77 8.25
CA ARG A 145 -7.03 15.40 9.55
C ARG A 145 -6.98 14.34 10.65
N PHE A 146 -5.89 14.29 11.39
CA PHE A 146 -5.65 13.30 12.43
C PHE A 146 -5.87 13.81 13.86
N ALA A 147 -5.82 15.11 14.09
CA ALA A 147 -6.09 15.69 15.39
C ALA A 147 -7.47 15.28 15.90
N ASP A 148 -7.48 14.73 17.11
CA ASP A 148 -8.67 14.42 17.90
C ASP A 148 -9.67 13.48 17.21
N ARG A 149 -9.23 12.70 16.22
CA ARG A 149 -10.08 11.76 15.47
C ARG A 149 -10.82 10.79 16.40
N GLN A 150 -10.20 10.38 17.51
CA GLN A 150 -10.81 9.54 18.55
C GLN A 150 -12.10 10.13 19.13
N THR A 151 -12.27 11.45 19.14
CA THR A 151 -13.50 12.10 19.64
C THR A 151 -14.71 11.79 18.77
N GLN A 152 -14.53 11.59 17.46
CA GLN A 152 -15.58 11.23 16.51
C GLN A 152 -16.10 9.80 16.72
N TYR A 153 -15.27 8.92 17.27
CA TYR A 153 -15.62 7.52 17.52
C TYR A 153 -16.26 7.31 18.90
N ARG A 154 -16.06 8.23 19.86
CA ARG A 154 -16.62 8.15 21.23
C ARG A 154 -18.14 7.93 21.29
N PRO A 155 -18.99 8.64 20.52
CA PRO A 155 -20.44 8.43 20.54
C PRO A 155 -20.85 7.00 20.17
N PHE A 156 -20.00 6.30 19.41
CA PHE A 156 -20.22 4.94 18.94
C PHE A 156 -19.55 3.87 19.80
N ARG A 157 -18.89 4.25 20.91
CA ARG A 157 -18.10 3.34 21.77
C ARG A 157 -17.07 2.52 20.99
N ALA A 158 -16.47 3.14 19.97
CA ALA A 158 -15.44 2.56 19.12
C ALA A 158 -14.10 3.29 19.28
N GLU A 159 -13.01 2.65 18.86
CA GLU A 159 -11.68 3.27 18.71
C GLU A 159 -11.40 3.48 17.22
N PRO A 160 -10.61 4.51 16.83
CA PRO A 160 -10.15 4.63 15.46
C PRO A 160 -9.30 3.41 15.05
N ASN A 161 -9.60 2.85 13.88
CA ASN A 161 -8.87 1.71 13.30
C ASN A 161 -7.63 2.14 12.46
N PHE A 162 -7.28 3.42 12.48
CA PHE A 162 -6.15 4.01 11.76
C PHE A 162 -5.46 5.06 12.63
N PHE A 163 -4.35 5.66 12.16
CA PHE A 163 -3.60 6.66 12.92
C PHE A 163 -4.50 7.80 13.43
N TYR A 164 -4.17 8.32 14.61
CA TYR A 164 -4.77 9.50 15.22
C TYR A 164 -3.82 10.09 16.26
N THR A 165 -3.80 11.41 16.37
CA THR A 165 -2.93 12.14 17.30
C THR A 165 -3.71 13.31 17.91
N ASP A 166 -3.07 14.11 18.76
CA ASP A 166 -3.65 15.35 19.27
C ASP A 166 -3.29 16.55 18.37
N ALA A 167 -3.98 17.68 18.58
CA ALA A 167 -3.76 18.88 17.77
C ALA A 167 -2.31 19.40 17.84
N ALA A 168 -1.63 19.22 19.00
CA ALA A 168 -0.25 19.64 19.17
C ALA A 168 0.71 18.76 18.36
N GLY A 169 0.51 17.44 18.36
CA GLY A 169 1.27 16.49 17.57
C GLY A 169 1.09 16.72 16.07
N GLU A 170 -0.15 16.92 15.61
CA GLU A 170 -0.41 17.24 14.19
C GLU A 170 0.24 18.56 13.78
N ALA A 171 0.15 19.61 14.60
CA ALA A 171 0.82 20.90 14.36
C ALA A 171 2.34 20.75 14.22
N VAL A 172 2.98 19.99 15.11
CA VAL A 172 4.43 19.70 15.04
C VAL A 172 4.78 19.00 13.72
N GLY A 173 4.01 17.97 13.35
CA GLY A 173 4.26 17.24 12.11
C GLY A 173 4.11 18.10 10.86
N LEU A 174 3.06 18.92 10.78
CA LEU A 174 2.82 19.83 9.66
C LEU A 174 3.89 20.92 9.53
N THR A 175 4.42 21.40 10.67
CA THR A 175 5.47 22.44 10.72
C THR A 175 6.81 21.99 10.13
N ARG A 176 7.03 20.68 9.96
CA ARG A 176 8.23 20.13 9.30
C ARG A 176 8.25 20.34 7.78
N ALA A 177 7.12 20.72 7.19
CA ALA A 177 7.02 21.00 5.77
C ALA A 177 7.15 22.48 5.45
N ASP A 178 7.63 22.78 4.26
CA ASP A 178 7.53 24.12 3.67
C ASP A 178 6.10 24.34 3.15
N ILE A 179 5.47 23.26 2.64
CA ILE A 179 4.11 23.28 2.07
C ILE A 179 3.28 22.10 2.57
N VAL A 180 2.04 22.39 2.98
CA VAL A 180 1.02 21.40 3.32
C VAL A 180 -0.07 21.42 2.26
N LEU A 181 -0.36 20.27 1.67
CA LEU A 181 -1.42 20.09 0.68
C LEU A 181 -2.67 19.55 1.38
N ALA A 182 -3.68 20.40 1.49
CA ALA A 182 -5.00 20.06 2.03
C ALA A 182 -5.94 19.63 0.91
N ILE A 183 -6.84 18.67 1.17
CA ILE A 183 -7.78 18.20 0.14
C ILE A 183 -9.02 19.09 0.10
N GLN A 184 -9.54 19.49 1.27
CA GLN A 184 -10.77 20.27 1.39
C GLN A 184 -10.48 21.68 1.93
N ALA A 185 -11.30 22.66 1.53
CA ALA A 185 -11.14 24.05 1.99
C ALA A 185 -11.26 24.20 3.52
N ALA A 186 -12.09 23.38 4.18
CA ALA A 186 -12.21 23.37 5.64
C ALA A 186 -10.93 22.83 6.32
N GLU A 187 -10.32 21.79 5.75
CA GLU A 187 -9.02 21.27 6.21
C GLU A 187 -7.92 22.30 5.98
N ALA A 188 -7.91 22.97 4.83
CA ALA A 188 -6.92 24.00 4.53
C ALA A 188 -6.92 25.13 5.58
N ARG A 189 -8.11 25.61 5.97
CA ARG A 189 -8.26 26.60 7.05
C ARG A 189 -7.74 26.05 8.37
N HIS A 190 -8.17 24.84 8.74
CA HIS A 190 -7.72 24.21 9.98
C HIS A 190 -6.20 24.08 10.05
N PHE A 191 -5.55 23.59 9.00
CA PHE A 191 -4.10 23.46 8.95
C PHE A 191 -3.37 24.81 8.98
N THR A 192 -3.96 25.85 8.37
CA THR A 192 -3.43 27.23 8.44
C THR A 192 -3.45 27.75 9.87
N ASP A 193 -4.44 27.37 10.67
CA ASP A 193 -4.57 27.82 12.06
C ASP A 193 -3.57 27.13 13.00
N ILE A 194 -3.15 25.89 12.68
CA ILE A 194 -2.32 25.07 13.59
C ILE A 194 -0.85 24.96 13.17
N ALA A 195 -0.49 25.29 11.93
CA ALA A 195 0.87 25.14 11.41
C ALA A 195 1.38 26.44 10.79
N SER A 196 2.70 26.67 10.88
CA SER A 196 3.35 27.82 10.23
C SER A 196 3.70 27.57 8.75
N ALA A 197 3.53 26.33 8.27
CA ALA A 197 3.78 25.96 6.88
C ALA A 197 2.78 26.63 5.93
N ARG A 198 3.18 26.86 4.68
CA ARG A 198 2.24 27.37 3.67
C ARG A 198 1.24 26.26 3.33
N VAL A 199 -0.05 26.52 3.55
CA VAL A 199 -1.11 25.57 3.19
C VAL A 199 -1.64 25.88 1.80
N LEU A 200 -1.64 24.87 0.92
CA LEU A 200 -2.29 24.92 -0.39
C LEU A 200 -3.48 23.98 -0.40
N LEU A 201 -4.55 24.42 -1.04
CA LEU A 201 -5.67 23.56 -1.39
C LEU A 201 -5.28 22.76 -2.63
N LEU A 202 -5.47 21.44 -2.61
CA LEU A 202 -5.25 20.53 -3.73
C LEU A 202 -6.29 19.40 -3.68
N PRO A 203 -7.54 19.63 -4.11
CA PRO A 203 -8.52 18.56 -4.27
C PRO A 203 -8.16 17.66 -5.46
N PRO A 204 -8.50 16.36 -5.43
CA PRO A 204 -8.31 15.45 -6.56
C PRO A 204 -8.98 15.95 -7.84
N HIS A 205 -8.28 15.91 -8.97
CA HIS A 205 -8.89 16.15 -10.26
C HIS A 205 -9.69 14.90 -10.71
N PHE A 206 -10.95 15.08 -11.10
CA PHE A 206 -11.78 14.02 -11.68
C PHE A 206 -12.05 14.34 -13.15
N PRO A 207 -11.42 13.64 -14.11
CA PRO A 207 -11.64 13.92 -15.52
C PRO A 207 -13.05 13.52 -15.94
N ALA A 208 -13.74 14.40 -16.67
CA ALA A 208 -15.08 14.14 -17.20
C ALA A 208 -15.07 12.89 -18.11
N GLN A 209 -15.79 11.85 -17.72
CA GLN A 209 -15.91 10.59 -18.44
C GLN A 209 -17.14 10.57 -19.34
N ARG A 210 -18.24 11.19 -18.88
CA ARG A 210 -19.51 11.25 -19.62
C ARG A 210 -20.21 12.59 -19.36
N PRO A 211 -20.96 13.10 -20.34
CA PRO A 211 -21.83 14.26 -20.11
C PRO A 211 -22.95 13.90 -19.13
N PHE A 212 -23.45 14.90 -18.41
CA PHE A 212 -24.66 14.77 -17.62
C PHE A 212 -25.86 14.58 -18.54
N ALA A 213 -26.73 13.64 -18.19
CA ALA A 213 -27.99 13.41 -18.86
C ALA A 213 -29.03 13.03 -17.83
N VAL A 214 -30.22 13.62 -17.93
CA VAL A 214 -31.35 13.28 -17.06
C VAL A 214 -31.76 11.83 -17.36
N PRO A 215 -31.73 10.92 -16.37
CA PRO A 215 -32.17 9.55 -16.60
C PRO A 215 -33.65 9.51 -17.03
N GLU A 216 -33.98 8.72 -18.06
CA GLU A 216 -35.39 8.55 -18.47
C GLU A 216 -36.24 7.90 -17.37
N ARG A 217 -35.61 6.98 -16.63
CA ARG A 217 -36.12 6.31 -15.43
C ARG A 217 -34.93 5.97 -14.54
N VAL A 218 -35.10 6.08 -13.23
CA VAL A 218 -34.15 5.57 -12.25
C VAL A 218 -34.53 4.12 -11.92
N ALA A 219 -33.80 3.16 -12.49
CA ALA A 219 -33.97 1.74 -12.20
C ALA A 219 -32.94 1.23 -11.18
N ARG A 220 -31.78 1.87 -11.08
CA ARG A 220 -30.69 1.47 -10.19
C ARG A 220 -30.08 2.63 -9.42
N LEU A 221 -30.03 2.49 -8.10
CA LEU A 221 -29.28 3.35 -7.19
C LEU A 221 -27.89 2.75 -6.96
N GLY A 222 -26.83 3.51 -7.20
CA GLY A 222 -25.46 3.05 -7.01
C GLY A 222 -24.86 3.45 -5.66
N PHE A 223 -24.14 2.52 -5.02
CA PHE A 223 -23.11 2.82 -4.02
C PHE A 223 -21.82 2.04 -4.28
N LEU A 224 -20.68 2.74 -4.37
CA LEU A 224 -19.34 2.15 -4.49
C LEU A 224 -18.55 2.37 -3.19
N GLY A 225 -17.88 1.34 -2.67
CA GLY A 225 -17.09 1.49 -1.44
C GLY A 225 -16.07 0.40 -1.14
N HIS A 226 -15.14 0.76 -0.24
CA HIS A 226 -14.21 -0.16 0.42
C HIS A 226 -14.71 -0.50 1.85
N GLY A 227 -14.27 -1.63 2.40
CA GLY A 227 -14.77 -2.24 3.65
C GLY A 227 -14.38 -1.56 4.97
N ASN A 228 -14.29 -0.23 5.03
CA ASN A 228 -13.99 0.49 6.26
C ASN A 228 -15.25 0.84 7.08
N ASP A 229 -15.07 1.11 8.39
CA ASP A 229 -16.21 1.34 9.31
C ASP A 229 -17.17 2.44 8.84
N PRO A 230 -16.71 3.63 8.37
CA PRO A 230 -17.62 4.67 7.93
C PRO A 230 -18.50 4.24 6.76
N ASN A 231 -17.95 3.52 5.78
CA ASN A 231 -18.72 3.02 4.66
C ASN A 231 -19.70 1.94 5.12
N LEU A 232 -19.23 0.93 5.85
CA LEU A 232 -20.05 -0.20 6.32
C LEU A 232 -21.24 0.25 7.15
N PHE A 233 -21.00 1.13 8.12
CA PHE A 233 -22.05 1.68 8.97
C PHE A 233 -23.09 2.47 8.15
N SER A 234 -22.61 3.36 7.26
CA SER A 234 -23.46 4.27 6.50
C SER A 234 -24.33 3.54 5.47
N ILE A 235 -23.72 2.72 4.61
CA ILE A 235 -24.48 1.95 3.61
C ILE A 235 -25.34 0.88 4.27
N GLY A 236 -24.86 0.30 5.37
CA GLY A 236 -25.59 -0.71 6.12
C GLY A 236 -26.93 -0.18 6.62
N ARG A 237 -26.94 1.04 7.17
CA ARG A 237 -28.16 1.69 7.64
C ARG A 237 -29.09 2.04 6.47
N PHE A 238 -28.55 2.61 5.40
CA PHE A 238 -29.35 3.00 4.22
C PHE A 238 -29.97 1.78 3.53
N ALA A 239 -29.21 0.70 3.31
CA ALA A 239 -29.70 -0.52 2.66
C ALA A 239 -30.85 -1.17 3.45
N ARG A 240 -30.76 -1.22 4.79
CA ARG A 240 -31.86 -1.71 5.64
C ARG A 240 -33.10 -0.82 5.54
N ALA A 241 -32.93 0.50 5.58
CA ALA A 241 -34.02 1.45 5.45
C ALA A 241 -34.68 1.39 4.06
N TRP A 242 -33.90 1.13 3.01
CA TRP A 242 -34.37 0.94 1.64
C TRP A 242 -35.17 -0.36 1.48
N ALA A 243 -34.64 -1.47 2.00
CA ALA A 243 -35.26 -2.79 1.88
C ALA A 243 -36.56 -2.96 2.68
N ALA A 244 -36.74 -2.20 3.77
CA ALA A 244 -37.85 -2.38 4.70
C ALA A 244 -39.26 -2.22 4.08
N ASP A 245 -39.39 -1.39 3.05
CA ASP A 245 -40.65 -1.07 2.36
C ASP A 245 -40.47 -1.06 0.82
N TRP A 246 -39.48 -1.80 0.32
CA TRP A 246 -39.21 -1.86 -1.12
C TRP A 246 -40.33 -2.58 -1.87
N THR A 247 -40.65 -2.09 -3.08
CA THR A 247 -41.60 -2.72 -4.01
C THR A 247 -40.96 -2.86 -5.41
N PRO A 248 -41.42 -3.78 -6.27
CA PRO A 248 -40.85 -3.98 -7.62
C PRO A 248 -40.85 -2.76 -8.54
N GLU A 249 -41.68 -1.76 -8.25
CA GLU A 249 -41.75 -0.49 -8.98
C GLU A 249 -40.62 0.48 -8.59
N ARG A 250 -39.96 0.25 -7.43
CA ARG A 250 -38.84 1.06 -6.94
C ARG A 250 -37.50 0.57 -7.50
N PRO A 251 -36.50 1.44 -7.63
CA PRO A 251 -35.18 1.04 -8.11
C PRO A 251 -34.49 0.05 -7.17
N GLU A 252 -33.58 -0.73 -7.74
CA GLU A 252 -32.68 -1.61 -7.01
C GLU A 252 -31.47 -0.81 -6.50
N LEU A 253 -31.11 -0.97 -5.22
CA LEU A 253 -29.84 -0.51 -4.68
C LEU A 253 -28.75 -1.52 -5.03
N VAL A 254 -27.82 -1.11 -5.89
CA VAL A 254 -26.64 -1.89 -6.28
C VAL A 254 -25.40 -1.39 -5.53
N ILE A 255 -24.76 -2.30 -4.80
CA ILE A 255 -23.56 -2.02 -4.01
C ILE A 255 -22.38 -2.75 -4.63
N ALA A 256 -21.28 -2.04 -4.89
CA ALA A 256 -20.08 -2.61 -5.49
C ALA A 256 -18.81 -2.27 -4.69
N GLY A 257 -17.75 -3.05 -4.94
CA GLY A 257 -16.43 -2.92 -4.36
C GLY A 257 -16.12 -3.98 -3.30
N GLU A 258 -14.91 -3.91 -2.74
CA GLU A 258 -14.44 -4.83 -1.70
C GLU A 258 -15.38 -4.88 -0.48
N ILE A 259 -16.10 -3.78 -0.22
CA ILE A 259 -17.09 -3.68 0.85
C ILE A 259 -18.13 -4.81 0.84
N CYS A 260 -18.46 -5.37 -0.32
CA CYS A 260 -19.42 -6.46 -0.45
C CYS A 260 -19.01 -7.69 0.39
N ARG A 261 -17.71 -7.95 0.59
CA ARG A 261 -17.21 -9.06 1.41
C ARG A 261 -17.60 -8.94 2.88
N SER A 262 -17.75 -7.70 3.36
CA SER A 262 -18.09 -7.36 4.75
C SER A 262 -19.59 -7.08 4.95
N LEU A 263 -20.38 -7.17 3.88
CA LEU A 263 -21.83 -6.93 3.88
C LEU A 263 -22.64 -8.23 3.71
N ALA A 264 -22.05 -9.39 3.98
CA ALA A 264 -22.73 -10.67 3.89
C ALA A 264 -24.04 -10.66 4.71
N GLY A 265 -25.14 -11.05 4.07
CA GLY A 265 -26.47 -11.08 4.69
C GLY A 265 -27.25 -9.75 4.67
N ILE A 266 -26.73 -8.69 4.04
CA ILE A 266 -27.50 -7.45 3.82
C ILE A 266 -28.42 -7.50 2.59
N GLU A 267 -28.20 -8.47 1.71
CA GLU A 267 -29.02 -8.68 0.52
C GLU A 267 -30.49 -8.94 0.91
N GLY A 268 -31.40 -8.43 0.10
CA GLY A 268 -32.83 -8.48 0.38
C GLY A 268 -33.63 -7.81 -0.72
N PRO A 269 -34.94 -7.60 -0.51
CA PRO A 269 -35.79 -6.91 -1.48
C PRO A 269 -35.17 -5.57 -1.91
N GLY A 270 -34.87 -5.43 -3.20
CA GLY A 270 -34.30 -4.22 -3.76
C GLY A 270 -32.86 -3.90 -3.39
N VAL A 271 -32.09 -4.84 -2.84
CA VAL A 271 -30.66 -4.65 -2.51
C VAL A 271 -29.83 -5.79 -3.08
N ARG A 272 -28.83 -5.46 -3.92
CA ARG A 272 -27.95 -6.44 -4.56
C ARG A 272 -26.48 -6.07 -4.42
N LEU A 273 -25.66 -7.06 -4.08
CA LEU A 273 -24.20 -6.91 -4.04
C LEU A 273 -23.59 -7.36 -5.37
N LEU A 274 -22.82 -6.49 -6.01
CA LEU A 274 -22.12 -6.79 -7.28
C LEU A 274 -20.74 -7.41 -7.06
N GLY A 275 -20.20 -7.32 -5.85
CA GLY A 275 -18.82 -7.73 -5.56
C GLY A 275 -17.79 -6.74 -6.08
N TYR A 276 -16.55 -7.22 -6.24
CA TYR A 276 -15.47 -6.45 -6.83
C TYR A 276 -15.64 -6.34 -8.35
N LEU A 277 -15.39 -5.16 -8.90
CA LEU A 277 -15.46 -4.89 -10.33
C LEU A 277 -14.12 -4.33 -10.81
N ASP A 278 -13.63 -4.86 -11.94
CA ASP A 278 -12.32 -4.49 -12.48
C ASP A 278 -12.30 -3.07 -13.06
N ARG A 279 -13.44 -2.56 -13.52
CA ARG A 279 -13.56 -1.21 -14.11
C ARG A 279 -14.69 -0.41 -13.49
N LEU A 280 -14.39 0.82 -13.09
CA LEU A 280 -15.38 1.78 -12.60
C LEU A 280 -16.49 2.06 -13.61
N ALA A 281 -16.14 2.11 -14.90
CA ALA A 281 -17.09 2.34 -15.97
C ALA A 281 -18.22 1.30 -15.99
N ASP A 282 -17.94 0.04 -15.64
CA ASP A 282 -18.94 -1.03 -15.60
C ASP A 282 -19.98 -0.78 -14.50
N PHE A 283 -19.57 -0.14 -13.40
CA PHE A 283 -20.46 0.26 -12.33
C PHE A 283 -21.29 1.51 -12.70
N TYR A 284 -20.61 2.62 -13.02
CA TYR A 284 -21.29 3.91 -13.24
C TYR A 284 -22.11 3.96 -14.53
N THR A 285 -21.86 3.08 -15.51
CA THR A 285 -22.74 2.93 -16.67
C THR A 285 -24.09 2.33 -16.30
N GLN A 286 -24.14 1.49 -15.26
CA GLN A 286 -25.36 0.80 -14.85
C GLN A 286 -26.14 1.55 -13.77
N ALA A 287 -25.53 2.52 -13.08
CA ALA A 287 -26.21 3.35 -12.09
C ALA A 287 -26.92 4.53 -12.78
N ASP A 288 -28.19 4.75 -12.42
CA ASP A 288 -28.96 5.89 -12.91
C ASP A 288 -28.84 7.09 -11.95
N LEU A 289 -28.69 6.80 -10.66
CA LEU A 289 -28.49 7.77 -9.59
C LEU A 289 -27.54 7.18 -8.55
N VAL A 290 -26.66 7.99 -7.97
CA VAL A 290 -25.71 7.53 -6.94
C VAL A 290 -26.10 8.10 -5.58
N VAL A 291 -26.05 7.26 -4.55
CA VAL A 291 -26.31 7.66 -3.17
C VAL A 291 -25.02 7.74 -2.35
N ALA A 292 -24.88 8.80 -1.56
CA ALA A 292 -23.79 8.99 -0.60
C ALA A 292 -24.34 9.20 0.83
N PRO A 293 -24.92 8.15 1.47
CA PRO A 293 -25.62 8.27 2.74
C PRO A 293 -24.67 8.28 3.95
N MET A 294 -23.56 9.01 3.88
CA MET A 294 -22.49 8.95 4.87
C MET A 294 -22.94 9.53 6.23
N LEU A 295 -22.78 8.77 7.31
CA LEU A 295 -23.19 9.17 8.66
C LEU A 295 -22.00 9.50 9.57
N MET A 296 -20.80 9.16 9.10
CA MET A 296 -19.53 9.39 9.79
C MET A 296 -18.39 9.36 8.76
N GLY A 297 -17.19 9.71 9.23
CA GLY A 297 -15.94 9.64 8.47
C GLY A 297 -15.50 11.00 7.93
N SER A 298 -14.20 11.27 7.98
CA SER A 298 -13.51 12.45 7.46
C SER A 298 -13.17 12.32 5.98
N GLY A 299 -12.71 13.43 5.38
CA GLY A 299 -12.11 13.48 4.05
C GLY A 299 -13.12 13.47 2.90
N LEU A 300 -12.61 13.75 1.70
CA LEU A 300 -13.41 13.81 0.48
C LEU A 300 -13.90 12.41 0.08
N LYS A 301 -15.19 12.28 -0.24
CA LYS A 301 -15.77 11.00 -0.66
C LYS A 301 -15.54 10.80 -2.16
N MET A 302 -14.46 10.09 -2.52
CA MET A 302 -14.10 9.79 -3.91
C MET A 302 -15.26 9.30 -4.78
N LYS A 303 -16.15 8.45 -4.21
CA LYS A 303 -17.35 7.93 -4.88
C LYS A 303 -18.30 9.01 -5.42
N VAL A 304 -18.33 10.20 -4.80
CA VAL A 304 -19.13 11.35 -5.25
C VAL A 304 -18.46 12.01 -6.46
N GLY A 305 -17.17 12.33 -6.36
CA GLY A 305 -16.41 12.89 -7.50
C GLY A 305 -16.41 11.97 -8.71
N GLU A 306 -16.28 10.66 -8.49
CA GLU A 306 -16.43 9.64 -9.53
C GLU A 306 -17.84 9.59 -10.11
N ALA A 307 -18.90 9.60 -9.29
CA ALA A 307 -20.26 9.62 -9.81
C ALA A 307 -20.52 10.84 -10.71
N LEU A 308 -20.09 12.01 -10.25
CA LEU A 308 -20.20 13.27 -10.98
C LEU A 308 -19.41 13.23 -12.30
N SER A 309 -18.20 12.65 -12.31
CA SER A 309 -17.40 12.56 -13.54
C SER A 309 -18.02 11.64 -14.59
N TYR A 310 -18.85 10.68 -14.19
CA TYR A 310 -19.66 9.85 -15.09
C TYR A 310 -21.05 10.43 -15.40
N GLY A 311 -21.28 11.72 -15.08
CA GLY A 311 -22.52 12.44 -15.37
C GLY A 311 -23.72 11.89 -14.60
N ARG A 312 -23.51 11.25 -13.44
CA ARG A 312 -24.58 10.66 -12.62
C ARG A 312 -25.10 11.70 -11.61
N PRO A 313 -26.43 11.90 -11.48
CA PRO A 313 -26.96 12.68 -10.37
C PRO A 313 -26.63 12.00 -9.03
N VAL A 314 -26.33 12.82 -8.02
CA VAL A 314 -25.94 12.35 -6.69
C VAL A 314 -26.94 12.87 -5.65
N ILE A 315 -27.37 11.99 -4.74
CA ILE A 315 -28.08 12.37 -3.51
C ILE A 315 -27.24 11.90 -2.33
N GLY A 316 -27.06 12.74 -1.32
CA GLY A 316 -26.28 12.33 -0.17
C GLY A 316 -26.45 13.23 1.03
N THR A 317 -25.83 12.79 2.11
CA THR A 317 -25.81 13.57 3.35
C THR A 317 -24.84 14.73 3.24
N GLU A 318 -24.95 15.71 4.15
CA GLU A 318 -23.97 16.79 4.26
C GLU A 318 -22.53 16.25 4.45
N ILE A 319 -22.35 15.21 5.27
CA ILE A 319 -21.06 14.50 5.45
C ILE A 319 -20.64 13.79 4.14
N GLY A 320 -21.59 13.29 3.37
CA GLY A 320 -21.32 12.60 2.10
C GLY A 320 -20.77 13.52 1.02
N LEU A 321 -21.15 14.79 1.02
CA LEU A 321 -20.76 15.80 0.04
C LEU A 321 -19.82 16.89 0.60
N GLU A 322 -19.24 16.65 1.78
CA GLU A 322 -18.20 17.49 2.33
C GLU A 322 -17.05 17.67 1.32
N GLY A 323 -16.61 18.92 1.10
CA GLY A 323 -15.56 19.27 0.14
C GLY A 323 -16.02 19.54 -1.30
N PHE A 324 -17.31 19.37 -1.61
CA PHE A 324 -17.85 19.68 -2.95
C PHE A 324 -18.60 21.03 -3.04
N GLU A 325 -18.89 21.69 -1.91
CA GLU A 325 -19.68 22.95 -1.84
C GLU A 325 -21.07 22.84 -2.51
N PRO A 326 -21.94 21.94 -1.98
CA PRO A 326 -23.25 21.66 -2.57
C PRO A 326 -24.23 22.84 -2.48
N ASP A 327 -25.00 23.10 -3.52
CA ASP A 327 -26.02 24.16 -3.60
C ASP A 327 -27.46 23.64 -3.73
N HIS A 328 -27.67 22.32 -3.60
CA HIS A 328 -28.99 21.68 -3.70
C HIS A 328 -29.39 20.94 -2.40
N PRO A 329 -30.66 20.96 -1.96
CA PRO A 329 -31.09 20.30 -0.72
C PRO A 329 -30.81 18.78 -0.69
N ALA A 330 -30.96 18.09 -1.82
CA ALA A 330 -30.68 16.64 -1.91
C ALA A 330 -29.18 16.28 -1.75
N HIS A 331 -28.29 17.28 -1.71
CA HIS A 331 -26.87 17.13 -1.43
C HIS A 331 -26.52 17.40 0.04
N ARG A 332 -27.50 17.75 0.86
CA ARG A 332 -27.34 18.15 2.27
C ARG A 332 -28.31 17.42 3.17
N CYS A 333 -28.61 16.15 2.87
CA CYS A 333 -29.49 15.36 3.71
C CYS A 333 -28.88 15.17 5.10
N ARG A 334 -29.71 15.20 6.15
CA ARG A 334 -29.22 15.07 7.54
C ARG A 334 -28.82 13.64 7.92
N ASP A 335 -29.46 12.64 7.31
CA ASP A 335 -29.33 11.23 7.66
C ASP A 335 -29.77 10.32 6.49
N ALA A 336 -29.68 9.00 6.69
CA ALA A 336 -30.04 8.00 5.69
C ALA A 336 -31.54 8.03 5.31
N ASP A 337 -32.43 8.37 6.25
CA ASP A 337 -33.87 8.44 6.01
C ASP A 337 -34.20 9.65 5.13
N ALA A 338 -33.52 10.79 5.35
CA ALA A 338 -33.62 11.96 4.50
C ALA A 338 -33.05 11.71 3.10
N VAL A 339 -31.98 10.93 2.96
CA VAL A 339 -31.49 10.48 1.63
C VAL A 339 -32.55 9.64 0.94
N LYS A 340 -33.17 8.68 1.63
CA LYS A 340 -34.26 7.87 1.07
C LYS A 340 -35.44 8.74 0.64
N ALA A 341 -35.88 9.68 1.47
CA ALA A 341 -36.96 10.60 1.13
C ALA A 341 -36.66 11.45 -0.10
N ALA A 342 -35.42 11.96 -0.22
CA ALA A 342 -34.98 12.72 -1.39
C ALA A 342 -34.94 11.85 -2.66
N VAL A 343 -34.52 10.59 -2.55
CA VAL A 343 -34.61 9.63 -3.67
C VAL A 343 -36.06 9.46 -4.10
N LEU A 344 -36.98 9.15 -3.17
CA LEU A 344 -38.39 8.93 -3.50
C LEU A 344 -39.02 10.16 -4.17
N ALA A 345 -38.70 11.37 -3.69
CA ALA A 345 -39.19 12.61 -4.27
C ALA A 345 -38.81 12.78 -5.75
N VAL A 346 -37.57 12.43 -6.14
CA VAL A 346 -37.14 12.54 -7.55
C VAL A 346 -37.62 11.38 -8.43
N LEU A 347 -38.06 10.26 -7.84
CA LEU A 347 -38.69 9.17 -8.61
C LEU A 347 -40.10 9.55 -9.08
N GLU A 348 -40.80 10.36 -8.29
CA GLU A 348 -42.18 10.78 -8.54
C GLU A 348 -42.26 12.02 -9.44
N ASP A 349 -41.18 12.79 -9.58
CA ASP A 349 -41.14 14.05 -10.32
C ASP A 349 -39.93 14.15 -11.26
N ARG A 350 -40.20 14.09 -12.58
CA ARG A 350 -39.16 14.23 -13.62
C ARG A 350 -38.53 15.62 -13.65
N VAL A 351 -39.25 16.68 -13.23
CA VAL A 351 -38.69 18.02 -13.12
C VAL A 351 -37.68 18.06 -11.97
N ALA A 352 -38.03 17.52 -10.81
CA ALA A 352 -37.12 17.42 -9.67
C ALA A 352 -35.85 16.60 -10.01
N LEU A 353 -35.99 15.50 -10.78
CA LEU A 353 -34.83 14.74 -11.27
C LEU A 353 -33.95 15.55 -12.23
N ALA A 354 -34.55 16.34 -13.12
CA ALA A 354 -33.82 17.23 -14.03
C ALA A 354 -33.09 18.35 -13.27
N GLU A 355 -33.74 18.95 -12.27
CA GLU A 355 -33.14 19.96 -11.38
C GLU A 355 -31.97 19.40 -10.59
N LEU A 356 -32.12 18.19 -10.03
CA LEU A 356 -31.04 17.48 -9.35
C LEU A 356 -29.86 17.21 -10.30
N THR A 357 -30.14 16.75 -11.52
CA THR A 357 -29.10 16.46 -12.52
C THR A 357 -28.32 17.73 -12.88
N ALA A 358 -29.02 18.83 -13.15
CA ALA A 358 -28.40 20.13 -13.42
C ALA A 358 -27.63 20.67 -12.21
N ALA A 359 -28.10 20.43 -10.99
CA ALA A 359 -27.37 20.79 -9.78
C ALA A 359 -26.08 19.98 -9.62
N SER A 360 -26.11 18.66 -9.86
CA SER A 360 -24.93 17.81 -9.87
C SER A 360 -23.92 18.23 -10.95
N GLU A 361 -24.38 18.65 -12.14
CA GLU A 361 -23.51 19.18 -13.19
C GLU A 361 -22.81 20.47 -12.77
N ARG A 362 -23.57 21.45 -12.23
CA ARG A 362 -22.98 22.71 -11.73
C ARG A 362 -21.99 22.45 -10.58
N LEU A 363 -22.32 21.53 -9.69
CA LEU A 363 -21.45 21.12 -8.59
C LEU A 363 -20.11 20.59 -9.13
N PHE A 364 -20.16 19.69 -10.11
CA PHE A 364 -18.98 19.11 -10.73
C PHE A 364 -18.14 20.17 -11.45
N ALA A 365 -18.76 21.06 -12.22
CA ALA A 365 -18.06 22.12 -12.94
C ALA A 365 -17.33 23.08 -12.01
N ARG A 366 -17.98 23.51 -10.90
CA ARG A 366 -17.33 24.35 -9.89
C ARG A 366 -16.16 23.63 -9.22
N TYR A 367 -16.37 22.38 -8.82
CA TYR A 367 -15.32 21.57 -8.21
C TYR A 367 -14.12 21.38 -9.14
N ALA A 368 -14.36 21.04 -10.41
CA ALA A 368 -13.32 20.84 -11.41
C ALA A 368 -12.48 22.12 -11.61
N ALA A 369 -13.12 23.29 -11.71
CA ALA A 369 -12.42 24.56 -11.83
C ALA A 369 -11.52 24.87 -10.61
N VAL A 370 -11.99 24.56 -9.40
CA VAL A 370 -11.18 24.70 -8.18
C VAL A 370 -9.99 23.73 -8.20
N ALA A 371 -10.19 22.48 -8.60
CA ALA A 371 -9.13 21.48 -8.70
C ALA A 371 -8.06 21.83 -9.74
N GLU A 372 -8.48 22.31 -10.92
CA GLU A 372 -7.57 22.77 -11.97
C GLU A 372 -6.75 23.98 -11.54
N ALA A 373 -7.38 24.97 -10.89
CA ALA A 373 -6.69 26.15 -10.37
C ALA A 373 -5.67 25.77 -9.27
N ALA A 374 -6.07 24.87 -8.37
CA ALA A 374 -5.21 24.35 -7.31
C ALA A 374 -3.99 23.58 -7.86
N GLU A 375 -4.21 22.70 -8.85
CA GLU A 375 -3.13 21.98 -9.53
C GLU A 375 -2.16 22.97 -10.20
N ALA A 376 -2.69 23.97 -10.92
CA ALA A 376 -1.88 25.00 -11.55
C ALA A 376 -1.07 25.82 -10.54
N GLU A 377 -1.63 26.15 -9.36
CA GLU A 377 -0.91 26.85 -8.30
C GLU A 377 0.27 26.02 -7.78
N LEU A 378 0.06 24.73 -7.49
CA LEU A 378 1.13 23.84 -7.03
C LEU A 378 2.25 23.73 -8.07
N ILE A 379 1.91 23.47 -9.33
CA ILE A 379 2.90 23.34 -10.41
C ILE A 379 3.66 24.66 -10.63
N GLY A 380 2.96 25.80 -10.62
CA GLY A 380 3.57 27.12 -10.73
C GLY A 380 4.56 27.41 -9.60
N LEU A 381 4.21 27.01 -8.37
CA LEU A 381 5.10 27.13 -7.22
C LEU A 381 6.36 26.27 -7.39
N LEU A 382 6.20 24.98 -7.73
CA LEU A 382 7.32 24.07 -7.89
C LEU A 382 8.30 24.54 -8.98
N ARG A 383 7.79 25.07 -10.10
CA ARG A 383 8.61 25.67 -11.17
C ARG A 383 9.32 26.93 -10.71
N SER A 384 8.64 27.82 -9.99
CA SER A 384 9.25 29.05 -9.47
C SER A 384 10.42 28.74 -8.52
N HIS A 385 10.28 27.71 -7.68
CA HIS A 385 11.36 27.22 -6.83
C HIS A 385 12.55 26.66 -7.63
N GLU A 386 12.28 25.98 -8.74
CA GLU A 386 13.30 25.46 -9.64
C GLU A 386 14.10 26.59 -10.34
N GLU A 387 13.42 27.62 -10.81
CA GLU A 387 14.00 28.79 -11.49
C GLU A 387 14.87 29.62 -10.53
N ALA A 388 14.39 29.84 -9.30
CA ALA A 388 15.13 30.58 -8.27
C ALA A 388 16.47 29.92 -7.92
N ARG A 389 16.55 28.58 -7.99
CA ARG A 389 17.79 27.83 -7.73
C ARG A 389 18.74 27.81 -8.94
N SER A 390 18.20 27.95 -10.14
CA SER A 390 18.96 27.94 -11.41
C SER A 390 19.59 29.29 -11.73
N THR A 391 19.12 30.37 -11.09
CA THR A 391 19.66 31.73 -11.27
C THR A 391 20.86 31.94 -10.33
N PRO A 392 22.08 32.20 -10.83
CA PRO A 392 23.21 32.57 -9.98
C PRO A 392 22.87 33.88 -9.27
N SER A 393 22.88 33.87 -7.94
CA SER A 393 22.72 35.10 -7.15
C SER A 393 23.74 36.15 -7.66
N PRO A 394 23.33 37.40 -7.94
CA PRO A 394 24.25 38.43 -8.37
C PRO A 394 25.33 38.56 -7.31
N ARG A 395 26.58 38.27 -7.68
CA ARG A 395 27.75 38.56 -6.84
C ARG A 395 27.68 40.02 -6.41
N THR A 396 27.27 40.27 -5.18
CA THR A 396 27.47 41.55 -4.50
C THR A 396 28.97 41.76 -4.38
N ARG A 397 29.53 42.54 -5.32
CA ARG A 397 30.87 43.11 -5.23
C ARG A 397 30.86 44.21 -4.16
N GLY A 398 31.66 44.02 -3.11
CA GLY A 398 32.02 45.03 -2.08
C GLY A 398 31.03 45.07 -0.92
N GLN A 399 31.43 45.06 0.35
CA GLN A 399 32.61 45.68 0.96
C GLN A 399 33.32 44.70 1.90
N GLY A 400 34.65 44.76 1.87
CA GLY A 400 35.50 43.98 2.77
C GLY A 400 35.36 44.41 4.22
N ARG A 401 35.44 43.41 5.09
CA ARG A 401 36.19 43.49 6.34
C ARG A 401 36.90 42.16 6.51
N ASP A 402 38.22 42.23 6.50
CA ASP A 402 39.08 41.26 7.16
C ASP A 402 38.52 40.98 8.56
N ASP A 403 38.49 39.71 8.93
CA ASP A 403 39.07 39.25 10.20
C ASP A 403 39.20 37.73 10.12
N GLY A 404 40.45 37.29 9.98
CA GLY A 404 40.82 35.89 10.02
C GLY A 404 40.82 35.37 11.45
N VAL A 405 40.25 34.20 11.65
CA VAL A 405 40.81 33.18 12.56
C VAL A 405 40.60 31.83 11.89
N ALA A 406 41.67 31.34 11.29
CA ALA A 406 41.81 29.96 10.85
C ALA A 406 42.42 29.12 11.99
N GLU A 407 42.09 27.83 11.94
CA GLU A 407 42.80 26.70 12.56
C GLU A 407 42.68 26.53 14.09
N VAL A 408 42.09 25.41 14.50
CA VAL A 408 42.81 24.25 15.07
C VAL A 408 41.78 23.15 15.39
N LEU A 409 41.86 22.03 14.67
CA LEU A 409 41.80 20.62 15.15
C LEU A 409 41.58 19.68 13.96
N SER A 410 42.58 19.61 13.08
CA SER A 410 42.90 18.42 12.30
C SER A 410 43.96 17.65 13.07
N ALA A 411 43.62 16.47 13.57
CA ALA A 411 44.58 15.49 14.08
C ALA A 411 44.42 14.16 13.33
N ARG A 412 45.27 14.03 12.29
CA ARG A 412 45.99 12.83 11.84
C ARG A 412 45.34 11.46 12.10
N THR A 413 44.89 10.83 11.01
CA THR A 413 45.09 9.39 10.76
C THR A 413 45.52 9.18 9.30
N GLY A 414 46.28 8.12 9.07
CA GLY A 414 47.28 7.97 8.03
C GLY A 414 46.78 7.96 6.59
N ARG A 415 47.70 8.31 5.68
CA ARG A 415 47.67 7.93 4.26
C ARG A 415 47.51 6.42 4.16
N GLY A 416 46.35 6.00 3.67
CA GLY A 416 46.08 4.69 3.09
C GLY A 416 45.44 4.94 1.73
N ASP A 417 45.84 4.16 0.75
CA ASP A 417 45.70 4.43 -0.68
C ASP A 417 44.29 4.75 -1.15
N ALA A 418 44.24 5.56 -2.21
CA ALA A 418 43.04 5.85 -2.98
C ALA A 418 42.42 4.54 -3.47
N HIS A 419 41.35 4.08 -2.80
CA HIS A 419 40.51 3.02 -3.33
C HIS A 419 39.71 3.59 -4.50
N ASP A 420 40.07 3.08 -5.67
CA ASP A 420 39.33 3.11 -6.93
C ASP A 420 37.85 2.80 -6.70
N ALA A 421 36.99 3.82 -6.80
CA ALA A 421 35.53 3.72 -6.61
C ALA A 421 34.83 3.33 -7.92
N SER A 422 35.34 2.29 -8.61
CA SER A 422 34.78 1.81 -9.89
C SER A 422 34.53 0.29 -9.98
N ALA A 423 34.74 -0.47 -8.89
CA ALA A 423 34.38 -1.89 -8.87
C ALA A 423 33.01 -2.08 -8.20
N SER A 424 31.95 -2.31 -9.00
CA SER A 424 30.74 -2.96 -8.51
C SER A 424 31.16 -4.29 -7.85
N PRO A 425 30.71 -4.63 -6.63
CA PRO A 425 31.03 -5.92 -6.02
C PRO A 425 30.60 -7.03 -6.99
N GLU A 426 31.54 -7.89 -7.39
CA GLU A 426 31.28 -8.95 -8.38
C GLU A 426 30.08 -9.80 -7.95
N ASN A 427 29.17 -10.04 -8.90
CA ASN A 427 28.02 -10.91 -8.68
C ASN A 427 28.50 -12.32 -8.29
N VAL A 428 27.90 -12.90 -7.24
CA VAL A 428 28.20 -14.29 -6.87
C VAL A 428 27.37 -15.20 -7.76
N VAL A 429 28.03 -15.97 -8.63
CA VAL A 429 27.37 -16.93 -9.53
C VAL A 429 27.61 -18.36 -9.04
N LEU A 430 26.53 -19.10 -8.83
CA LEU A 430 26.55 -20.49 -8.39
C LEU A 430 25.82 -21.36 -9.43
N THR A 431 26.40 -22.50 -9.80
CA THR A 431 25.84 -23.39 -10.81
C THR A 431 25.81 -24.84 -10.33
N GLY A 432 24.74 -25.57 -10.63
CA GLY A 432 24.61 -26.99 -10.33
C GLY A 432 23.14 -27.43 -10.27
N GLY A 433 22.89 -28.72 -10.47
CA GLY A 433 21.53 -29.29 -10.48
C GLY A 433 20.59 -28.68 -11.53
N GLY A 434 21.12 -28.30 -12.70
CA GLY A 434 20.37 -27.66 -13.79
C GLY A 434 19.99 -26.20 -13.53
N LEU A 435 20.63 -25.54 -12.56
CA LEU A 435 20.39 -24.15 -12.19
C LEU A 435 21.65 -23.31 -12.25
N THR A 436 21.46 -22.05 -12.63
CA THR A 436 22.39 -20.96 -12.33
C THR A 436 21.68 -19.98 -11.40
N ILE A 437 22.25 -19.76 -10.21
CA ILE A 437 21.77 -18.82 -9.20
C ILE A 437 22.80 -17.69 -9.11
N THR A 438 22.34 -16.44 -9.28
CA THR A 438 23.22 -15.27 -9.22
C THR A 438 22.78 -14.32 -8.11
N ALA A 439 23.71 -13.97 -7.22
CA ALA A 439 23.50 -12.91 -6.25
C ALA A 439 24.01 -11.57 -6.81
N GLU A 440 23.10 -10.65 -7.07
CA GLU A 440 23.41 -9.26 -7.44
C GLU A 440 23.37 -8.38 -6.19
N HIS A 441 24.39 -7.55 -5.99
CA HIS A 441 24.38 -6.49 -4.99
C HIS A 441 24.31 -5.14 -5.68
N SER A 442 23.16 -4.48 -5.60
CA SER A 442 22.87 -3.33 -6.44
C SER A 442 21.86 -2.37 -5.80
N PRO A 443 21.99 -1.05 -6.05
CA PRO A 443 20.98 -0.06 -5.67
C PRO A 443 19.74 -0.11 -6.58
N ARG A 444 19.83 -0.79 -7.75
CA ARG A 444 18.67 -1.02 -8.64
C ARG A 444 17.55 -1.61 -7.81
N SER A 445 16.35 -1.05 -7.86
CA SER A 445 15.21 -1.60 -7.13
C SER A 445 14.33 -2.46 -8.03
N LEU A 446 14.01 -3.66 -7.54
CA LEU A 446 12.97 -4.59 -8.02
C LEU A 446 12.97 -4.97 -9.51
N LEU A 447 14.02 -5.65 -9.99
CA LEU A 447 13.93 -6.35 -11.27
C LEU A 447 13.22 -7.70 -11.04
N THR A 448 11.98 -7.87 -11.52
CA THR A 448 11.27 -9.17 -11.47
C THR A 448 12.00 -10.22 -12.32
N THR A 449 12.60 -9.77 -13.41
CA THR A 449 13.45 -10.56 -14.30
C THR A 449 14.57 -9.68 -14.82
N ASP A 450 15.71 -10.29 -15.12
CA ASP A 450 16.84 -9.67 -15.79
C ASP A 450 17.24 -10.59 -16.96
N PRO A 451 17.47 -10.06 -18.18
CA PRO A 451 17.81 -10.87 -19.35
C PRO A 451 19.03 -11.78 -19.14
N ASP A 452 19.99 -11.33 -18.33
CA ASP A 452 21.25 -12.05 -18.10
C ASP A 452 21.18 -12.92 -16.83
N LEU A 453 20.49 -12.44 -15.78
CA LEU A 453 20.45 -13.10 -14.47
C LEU A 453 19.29 -14.10 -14.31
N GLY A 454 18.20 -13.93 -15.07
CA GLY A 454 17.00 -14.76 -14.98
C GLY A 454 15.88 -14.16 -14.11
N ALA A 455 15.04 -15.01 -13.54
CA ALA A 455 13.94 -14.58 -12.68
C ALA A 455 14.44 -14.25 -11.27
N LEU A 456 13.93 -13.17 -10.67
CA LEU A 456 14.18 -12.88 -9.25
C LEU A 456 13.54 -13.98 -8.40
N VAL A 457 14.28 -14.49 -7.41
CA VAL A 457 13.80 -15.58 -6.54
C VAL A 457 13.79 -15.19 -5.07
N ALA A 458 14.68 -14.30 -4.64
CA ALA A 458 14.70 -13.80 -3.27
C ALA A 458 15.43 -12.47 -3.15
N THR A 459 15.10 -11.68 -2.13
CA THR A 459 15.85 -10.49 -1.71
C THR A 459 16.23 -10.65 -0.25
N GLU A 460 17.50 -10.42 0.10
CA GLU A 460 17.95 -10.49 1.49
C GLU A 460 17.29 -9.40 2.34
N ARG A 461 16.61 -9.84 3.41
CA ARG A 461 16.24 -9.01 4.54
C ARG A 461 17.55 -8.75 5.28
N ARG A 462 18.07 -7.52 5.21
CA ARG A 462 19.47 -7.20 5.55
C ARG A 462 20.04 -8.03 6.71
N PRO A 463 21.24 -8.62 6.57
CA PRO A 463 21.81 -9.49 7.58
C PRO A 463 22.16 -8.72 8.88
N GLY A 464 21.87 -9.34 10.02
CA GLY A 464 22.58 -9.13 11.29
C GLY A 464 21.95 -8.16 12.29
N GLY A 465 21.92 -8.58 13.56
CA GLY A 465 21.75 -7.73 14.74
C GLY A 465 22.94 -6.80 15.00
N GLY A 466 23.40 -6.10 13.97
CA GLY A 466 24.36 -5.00 14.05
C GLY A 466 23.61 -3.67 14.05
N THR A 467 24.04 -2.76 14.93
CA THR A 467 23.54 -1.40 15.11
C THR A 467 23.07 -0.75 13.80
N ALA A 468 21.79 -0.40 13.73
CA ALA A 468 21.22 0.44 12.68
C ALA A 468 21.93 1.79 12.70
N ALA A 469 22.78 2.06 11.69
CA ALA A 469 23.37 3.38 11.52
C ALA A 469 23.11 3.98 10.12
N SER A 470 22.57 3.21 9.17
CA SER A 470 22.13 3.78 7.89
C SER A 470 21.23 2.81 7.13
N TYR A 471 20.31 3.40 6.37
CA TYR A 471 19.69 2.73 5.25
C TYR A 471 20.78 2.37 4.20
N ALA A 472 21.24 1.12 4.16
CA ALA A 472 21.93 0.52 3.02
C ALA A 472 20.96 0.35 1.83
N PRO A 473 21.10 1.13 0.76
CA PRO A 473 20.21 1.12 -0.39
C PRO A 473 20.41 -0.11 -1.25
N GLU A 474 21.65 -0.57 -1.29
CA GLU A 474 22.02 -1.81 -1.93
C GLU A 474 21.28 -2.96 -1.25
N ARG A 475 20.59 -3.74 -2.08
CA ARG A 475 19.97 -4.99 -1.67
C ARG A 475 20.75 -6.09 -2.34
N ARG A 476 20.95 -7.19 -1.61
CA ARG A 476 21.43 -8.42 -2.22
C ARG A 476 20.23 -9.21 -2.71
N ARG A 477 20.14 -9.37 -4.03
CA ARG A 477 19.05 -10.06 -4.73
C ARG A 477 19.58 -11.32 -5.35
N TRP A 478 18.76 -12.35 -5.31
CA TRP A 478 19.07 -13.66 -5.85
C TRP A 478 18.19 -13.88 -7.07
N PHE A 479 18.81 -14.14 -8.21
CA PHE A 479 18.16 -14.49 -9.45
C PHE A 479 18.46 -15.94 -9.80
N ALA A 480 17.54 -16.61 -10.50
CA ALA A 480 17.76 -17.96 -11.00
C ALA A 480 17.30 -18.11 -12.44
N ARG A 481 18.06 -18.89 -13.21
CA ARG A 481 17.68 -19.38 -14.53
C ARG A 481 18.05 -20.84 -14.70
N VAL A 482 17.35 -21.49 -15.62
CA VAL A 482 17.69 -22.85 -16.07
C VAL A 482 19.04 -22.82 -16.77
N SER A 483 19.87 -23.83 -16.51
CA SER A 483 21.14 -24.03 -17.19
C SER A 483 21.42 -25.52 -17.38
N ASP A 484 22.35 -25.85 -18.28
CA ASP A 484 22.81 -27.22 -18.50
C ASP A 484 23.92 -27.64 -17.51
N ALA A 485 23.98 -26.99 -16.34
CA ALA A 485 25.02 -27.23 -15.36
C ALA A 485 24.79 -28.56 -14.62
N ASP A 486 25.71 -29.50 -14.87
CA ASP A 486 25.80 -30.77 -14.14
C ASP A 486 26.32 -30.59 -12.70
N GLY A 487 26.05 -31.57 -11.84
CA GLY A 487 26.55 -31.61 -10.46
C GLY A 487 25.49 -31.32 -9.39
N PRO A 488 25.88 -31.29 -8.10
CA PRO A 488 24.95 -31.11 -6.99
C PRO A 488 24.35 -29.69 -6.96
N VAL A 489 23.14 -29.57 -6.41
CA VAL A 489 22.50 -28.27 -6.19
C VAL A 489 23.31 -27.44 -5.18
N PRO A 490 23.65 -26.17 -5.48
CA PRO A 490 24.39 -25.32 -4.56
C PRO A 490 23.57 -25.02 -3.29
N ARG A 491 24.21 -25.03 -2.11
CA ARG A 491 23.58 -24.68 -0.83
C ARG A 491 23.93 -23.25 -0.44
N LEU A 492 22.92 -22.41 -0.21
CA LEU A 492 23.11 -20.99 0.07
C LEU A 492 23.29 -20.68 1.57
N GLY A 493 23.02 -21.65 2.44
CA GLY A 493 23.12 -21.50 3.88
C GLY A 493 21.96 -20.70 4.49
N ALA A 494 22.18 -20.18 5.70
CA ALA A 494 21.19 -19.49 6.50
C ALA A 494 20.99 -18.02 6.08
N LEU A 495 20.35 -17.83 4.93
CA LEU A 495 19.97 -16.51 4.42
C LEU A 495 18.66 -16.02 5.06
N ASP A 496 18.63 -14.77 5.53
CA ASP A 496 17.39 -14.09 5.92
C ASP A 496 16.84 -13.34 4.70
N VAL A 497 15.77 -13.86 4.09
CA VAL A 497 15.28 -13.41 2.78
C VAL A 497 13.77 -13.27 2.75
N ALA A 498 13.29 -12.32 1.94
CA ALA A 498 11.93 -12.31 1.41
C ALA A 498 11.95 -12.98 0.04
N LEU A 499 10.98 -13.86 -0.23
CA LEU A 499 10.93 -14.61 -1.49
C LEU A 499 10.25 -13.80 -2.59
N SER A 500 10.60 -14.07 -3.84
CA SER A 500 9.98 -13.37 -4.96
C SER A 500 8.67 -14.04 -5.36
N PRO A 501 7.62 -13.27 -5.70
CA PRO A 501 6.39 -13.80 -6.31
C PRO A 501 6.65 -14.68 -7.53
N GLU A 502 7.71 -14.39 -8.29
CA GLU A 502 8.12 -15.09 -9.50
C GLU A 502 8.45 -16.56 -9.23
N TRP A 503 9.06 -16.86 -8.08
CA TRP A 503 9.34 -18.22 -7.68
C TRP A 503 8.12 -18.91 -7.06
N VAL A 504 7.48 -18.24 -6.11
CA VAL A 504 6.51 -18.89 -5.21
C VAL A 504 5.09 -18.86 -5.80
N ARG A 505 4.65 -17.70 -6.30
CA ARG A 505 3.27 -17.44 -6.74
C ARG A 505 3.06 -17.72 -8.22
N THR A 506 3.83 -17.06 -9.09
CA THR A 506 3.64 -17.15 -10.55
C THR A 506 4.33 -18.38 -11.15
N ARG A 507 5.26 -18.99 -10.41
CA ARG A 507 5.98 -20.22 -10.80
C ARG A 507 6.69 -20.05 -12.14
N ALA A 508 7.40 -18.94 -12.31
CA ALA A 508 8.08 -18.56 -13.55
C ALA A 508 9.15 -19.58 -14.02
N LEU A 509 9.67 -20.39 -13.10
CA LEU A 509 10.64 -21.45 -13.39
C LEU A 509 9.96 -22.83 -13.55
N PRO A 510 10.49 -23.74 -14.38
CA PRO A 510 9.93 -25.08 -14.54
C PRO A 510 10.02 -25.92 -13.25
N PRO A 511 9.21 -26.98 -13.09
CA PRO A 511 9.12 -27.76 -11.85
C PRO A 511 10.47 -28.31 -11.34
N ALA A 512 11.35 -28.77 -12.22
CA ALA A 512 12.68 -29.27 -11.86
C ALA A 512 13.56 -28.15 -11.25
N ALA A 513 13.59 -26.99 -11.91
CA ALA A 513 14.30 -25.81 -11.44
C ALA A 513 13.75 -25.29 -10.10
N ARG A 514 12.43 -25.28 -9.90
CA ARG A 514 11.81 -24.87 -8.62
C ARG A 514 12.16 -25.82 -7.48
N THR A 515 12.26 -27.11 -7.77
CA THR A 515 12.64 -28.14 -6.80
C THR A 515 14.10 -28.02 -6.41
N ALA A 516 15.00 -27.87 -7.39
CA ALA A 516 16.41 -27.59 -7.14
C ALA A 516 16.60 -26.28 -6.36
N LEU A 517 15.82 -25.24 -6.67
CA LEU A 517 15.88 -23.97 -5.97
C LEU A 517 15.42 -24.09 -4.51
N ALA A 518 14.36 -24.87 -4.24
CA ALA A 518 13.92 -25.16 -2.88
C ALA A 518 14.99 -25.90 -2.07
N LEU A 519 15.75 -26.79 -2.72
CA LEU A 519 16.89 -27.45 -2.09
C LEU A 519 18.06 -26.49 -1.85
N ALA A 520 18.31 -25.52 -2.75
CA ALA A 520 19.36 -24.52 -2.58
C ALA A 520 19.09 -23.58 -1.39
N PHE A 521 17.83 -23.19 -1.22
CA PHE A 521 17.33 -22.33 -0.15
C PHE A 521 16.89 -23.10 1.12
N ALA A 522 17.10 -24.41 1.18
CA ALA A 522 16.56 -25.25 2.26
C ALA A 522 16.91 -24.79 3.68
N ASP A 523 18.09 -24.19 3.84
CA ASP A 523 18.62 -23.76 5.14
C ASP A 523 18.35 -22.27 5.43
N MET A 524 17.57 -21.57 4.60
CA MET A 524 17.18 -20.17 4.82
C MET A 524 16.52 -19.95 6.19
N VAL A 525 16.62 -18.75 6.73
CA VAL A 525 15.99 -18.41 8.01
C VAL A 525 14.47 -18.46 7.86
N ALA A 526 13.81 -19.33 8.62
CA ALA A 526 12.35 -19.39 8.64
C ALA A 526 11.77 -18.29 9.53
N ASP A 527 10.64 -17.73 9.10
CA ASP A 527 9.83 -16.79 9.88
C ASP A 527 9.14 -17.47 11.05
N TRP A 528 8.75 -18.72 10.84
CA TRP A 528 8.20 -19.56 11.88
C TRP A 528 8.59 -21.01 11.66
N GLU A 529 8.75 -21.73 12.75
CA GLU A 529 9.10 -23.13 12.78
C GLU A 529 8.08 -23.92 13.60
N ALA A 530 7.77 -25.13 13.16
CA ALA A 530 6.93 -26.07 13.88
C ALA A 530 7.48 -27.49 13.78
N ALA A 531 7.11 -28.35 14.73
CA ALA A 531 7.25 -29.79 14.57
C ALA A 531 6.03 -30.37 13.84
N GLY A 532 6.24 -31.42 13.06
CA GLY A 532 5.17 -32.13 12.37
C GLY A 532 5.46 -33.61 12.24
N ARG A 533 4.40 -34.40 12.08
CA ARG A 533 4.49 -35.84 11.89
C ARG A 533 3.65 -36.28 10.72
N ILE A 534 4.21 -37.10 9.85
CA ILE A 534 3.45 -37.76 8.78
C ILE A 534 2.57 -38.83 9.43
N VAL A 535 1.26 -38.66 9.35
CA VAL A 535 0.27 -39.55 9.96
C VAL A 535 -0.37 -40.51 8.95
N GLY A 536 -0.15 -40.28 7.65
CA GLY A 536 -0.63 -41.17 6.60
C GLY A 536 0.06 -40.90 5.26
N ARG A 537 0.18 -41.97 4.46
CA ARG A 537 0.62 -41.93 3.06
C ARG A 537 -0.32 -42.79 2.22
N ALA A 538 -0.80 -42.26 1.11
CA ALA A 538 -1.66 -42.98 0.18
C ALA A 538 -1.36 -42.52 -1.26
N GLY A 539 -0.61 -43.32 -2.01
CA GLY A 539 -0.19 -42.97 -3.37
C GLY A 539 0.58 -41.64 -3.41
N ASP A 540 0.05 -40.67 -4.16
CA ASP A 540 0.61 -39.33 -4.34
C ASP A 540 0.28 -38.34 -3.20
N ARG A 541 -0.46 -38.79 -2.17
CA ARG A 541 -0.92 -37.98 -1.04
C ARG A 541 -0.24 -38.33 0.28
N ILE A 542 0.09 -37.28 1.04
CA ILE A 542 0.63 -37.34 2.40
C ILE A 542 -0.26 -36.53 3.33
N GLU A 543 -0.58 -37.07 4.50
CA GLU A 543 -1.25 -36.36 5.58
C GLU A 543 -0.23 -36.06 6.69
N LEU A 544 -0.15 -34.79 7.08
CA LEU A 544 0.79 -34.28 8.08
C LEU A 544 0.04 -33.61 9.23
N ALA A 545 0.24 -34.08 10.45
CA ALA A 545 -0.23 -33.38 11.65
C ALA A 545 0.84 -32.41 12.15
N THR A 546 0.48 -31.14 12.38
CA THR A 546 1.42 -30.09 12.81
C THR A 546 0.70 -28.90 13.45
N LEU A 547 1.46 -27.88 13.83
CA LEU A 547 0.99 -26.55 14.19
C LEU A 547 1.18 -25.59 13.02
N LEU A 548 0.13 -24.82 12.73
CA LEU A 548 0.17 -23.82 11.68
C LEU A 548 -0.28 -22.47 12.26
N PRO A 549 0.38 -21.34 11.92
CA PRO A 549 -0.13 -20.02 12.26
C PRO A 549 -1.62 -19.93 11.91
N GLY A 550 -2.48 -19.50 12.85
CA GLY A 550 -3.94 -19.57 12.67
C GLY A 550 -4.43 -18.94 11.37
N VAL A 551 -3.68 -17.94 10.91
CA VAL A 551 -3.88 -17.22 9.66
C VAL A 551 -3.72 -18.05 8.39
N LEU A 552 -2.75 -18.96 8.35
CA LEU A 552 -2.53 -19.88 7.22
C LEU A 552 -3.52 -21.06 7.26
N ALA A 553 -4.22 -21.24 8.39
CA ALA A 553 -5.17 -22.32 8.58
C ALA A 553 -6.61 -21.95 8.19
N SER A 554 -7.01 -20.69 8.37
CA SER A 554 -8.36 -20.20 8.08
C SER A 554 -8.44 -19.15 6.97
N GLY A 555 -7.30 -18.67 6.45
CA GLY A 555 -7.20 -17.61 5.44
C GLY A 555 -6.50 -18.06 4.15
N THR A 556 -5.57 -17.24 3.66
CA THR A 556 -4.82 -17.49 2.42
C THR A 556 -3.86 -18.67 2.60
N HIS A 557 -3.99 -19.72 1.78
CA HIS A 557 -3.15 -20.92 1.88
C HIS A 557 -1.72 -20.68 1.37
N PRO A 558 -0.69 -21.32 1.97
CA PRO A 558 0.68 -21.35 1.45
C PRO A 558 0.72 -21.61 -0.06
N THR A 559 1.49 -20.81 -0.79
CA THR A 559 1.43 -20.75 -2.25
C THR A 559 2.32 -21.81 -2.93
N ALA A 560 3.37 -22.23 -2.23
CA ALA A 560 4.18 -23.39 -2.60
C ALA A 560 4.58 -24.20 -1.35
N ALA A 561 4.73 -25.51 -1.52
CA ALA A 561 5.20 -26.41 -0.47
C ALA A 561 6.26 -27.38 -1.02
N PHE A 562 7.32 -27.63 -0.27
CA PHE A 562 8.41 -28.50 -0.70
C PHE A 562 8.83 -29.44 0.43
N LEU A 563 8.80 -30.74 0.18
CA LEU A 563 9.46 -31.71 1.06
C LEU A 563 10.95 -31.70 0.74
N ILE A 564 11.77 -31.48 1.76
CA ILE A 564 13.22 -31.38 1.64
C ILE A 564 13.86 -32.60 2.30
N GLY A 565 14.66 -33.33 1.53
CA GLY A 565 15.56 -34.40 1.98
C GLY A 565 16.99 -33.90 2.18
N GLU A 566 17.96 -34.81 2.13
CA GLU A 566 19.39 -34.46 2.23
C GLU A 566 19.84 -33.82 0.91
N ASP A 567 19.72 -34.56 -0.20
CA ASP A 567 20.16 -34.13 -1.54
C ASP A 567 19.02 -34.04 -2.57
N ALA A 568 17.78 -34.19 -2.13
CA ALA A 568 16.60 -34.15 -3.01
C ALA A 568 15.48 -33.33 -2.38
N ALA A 569 14.66 -32.71 -3.23
CA ALA A 569 13.42 -32.05 -2.83
C ALA A 569 12.27 -32.55 -3.70
N ALA A 570 11.04 -32.38 -3.22
CA ALA A 570 9.84 -32.65 -4.01
C ALA A 570 8.78 -31.59 -3.72
N GLU A 571 8.33 -30.91 -4.76
CA GLU A 571 7.21 -29.98 -4.66
C GLU A 571 5.90 -30.72 -4.32
N ARG A 572 5.10 -30.09 -3.46
CA ARG A 572 3.77 -30.55 -3.06
C ARG A 572 2.76 -29.42 -3.24
N ARG A 573 1.54 -29.81 -3.59
CA ARG A 573 0.36 -28.96 -3.55
C ARG A 573 -0.37 -29.21 -2.23
N LEU A 574 -0.56 -28.15 -1.45
CA LEU A 574 -1.45 -28.18 -0.29
C LEU A 574 -2.91 -28.17 -0.77
N GLU A 575 -3.61 -29.29 -0.57
CA GLU A 575 -5.00 -29.45 -1.01
C GLU A 575 -6.01 -29.06 0.07
N ARG A 576 -5.67 -29.30 1.34
CA ARG A 576 -6.60 -29.06 2.45
C ARG A 576 -5.85 -28.81 3.75
N VAL A 577 -6.35 -27.86 4.52
CA VAL A 577 -5.98 -27.64 5.92
C VAL A 577 -7.19 -27.95 6.78
N THR A 578 -7.05 -28.87 7.73
CA THR A 578 -8.15 -29.27 8.62
C THR A 578 -7.78 -28.97 10.07
N PRO A 579 -8.42 -27.98 10.73
CA PRO A 579 -8.22 -27.73 12.14
C PRO A 579 -8.53 -28.97 12.98
N LEU A 580 -7.66 -29.27 13.94
CA LEU A 580 -7.81 -30.40 14.85
C LEU A 580 -8.18 -29.90 16.25
N GLN A 581 -9.17 -30.55 16.88
CA GLN A 581 -9.60 -30.29 18.25
C GLN A 581 -8.77 -31.12 19.27
N ILE A 582 -7.44 -31.09 19.13
CA ILE A 582 -6.51 -31.87 19.95
C ILE A 582 -5.45 -30.97 20.58
N ARG A 583 -4.71 -31.46 21.57
CA ARG A 583 -3.55 -30.74 22.11
C ARG A 583 -2.52 -30.48 21.01
N PRO A 584 -1.82 -29.33 21.03
CA PRO A 584 -0.84 -28.97 20.02
C PRO A 584 0.20 -30.09 19.80
N PRO A 585 0.31 -30.65 18.59
CA PRO A 585 1.36 -31.61 18.28
C PRO A 585 2.68 -30.84 18.15
N GLY A 586 3.54 -30.94 19.15
CA GLY A 586 4.92 -30.49 19.08
C GLY A 586 5.17 -29.00 19.36
N SER A 587 6.40 -28.56 19.06
CA SER A 587 6.87 -27.18 19.31
C SER A 587 6.45 -26.24 18.18
N TYR A 588 6.35 -24.95 18.53
CA TYR A 588 6.16 -23.85 17.59
C TYR A 588 6.99 -22.65 18.03
N ALA A 589 7.63 -21.99 17.08
CA ALA A 589 8.36 -20.74 17.30
C ALA A 589 8.02 -19.76 16.17
N ASP A 590 7.69 -18.52 16.51
CA ASP A 590 7.54 -17.39 15.57
C ASP A 590 8.68 -16.41 15.81
N ARG A 591 9.59 -16.28 14.84
CA ARG A 591 10.71 -15.34 14.89
C ARG A 591 10.26 -13.90 14.63
N THR A 592 9.16 -13.71 13.90
CA THR A 592 8.66 -12.39 13.53
C THR A 592 7.93 -11.70 14.67
N GLY A 593 7.29 -12.48 15.55
CA GLY A 593 6.35 -12.00 16.58
C GLY A 593 5.09 -11.36 16.00
N ARG A 594 4.83 -11.55 14.69
CA ARG A 594 3.73 -10.93 13.94
C ARG A 594 2.57 -11.88 13.71
N LEU A 595 2.78 -13.20 13.86
CA LEU A 595 1.81 -14.20 13.47
C LEU A 595 0.79 -14.47 14.59
N PRO A 596 -0.50 -14.67 14.25
CA PRO A 596 -1.50 -15.13 15.21
C PRO A 596 -1.10 -16.46 15.84
N ALA A 597 -1.66 -16.74 17.02
CA ALA A 597 -1.40 -17.98 17.75
C ALA A 597 -1.58 -19.21 16.83
N PRO A 598 -0.67 -20.19 16.90
CA PRO A 598 -0.75 -21.38 16.07
C PRO A 598 -1.94 -22.24 16.47
N ILE A 599 -2.53 -22.92 15.49
CA ILE A 599 -3.59 -23.90 15.72
C ILE A 599 -3.15 -25.29 15.25
N PRO A 600 -3.57 -26.36 15.95
CA PRO A 600 -3.33 -27.74 15.51
C PRO A 600 -4.08 -28.02 14.21
N VAL A 601 -3.40 -28.60 13.21
CA VAL A 601 -3.98 -28.90 11.90
C VAL A 601 -3.51 -30.25 11.34
N SER A 602 -4.31 -30.84 10.46
CA SER A 602 -3.88 -31.81 9.46
C SER A 602 -3.72 -31.12 8.11
N LEU A 603 -2.55 -31.25 7.50
CA LEU A 603 -2.25 -30.79 6.14
C LEU A 603 -2.35 -31.97 5.18
N SER A 604 -3.20 -31.84 4.17
CA SER A 604 -3.30 -32.79 3.06
C SER A 604 -2.46 -32.28 1.90
N LEU A 605 -1.38 -32.98 1.59
CA LEU A 605 -0.38 -32.60 0.58
C LEU A 605 -0.38 -33.63 -0.55
N ARG A 606 -0.39 -33.16 -1.79
CA ARG A 606 -0.35 -34.01 -2.99
C ARG A 606 0.85 -33.67 -3.87
N GLY A 607 1.50 -34.64 -4.51
CA GLY A 607 2.51 -34.33 -5.54
C GLY A 607 2.85 -35.52 -6.42
N GLU A 608 3.22 -35.23 -7.67
CA GLU A 608 3.43 -36.23 -8.72
C GLU A 608 4.68 -37.09 -8.50
N ALA A 609 5.74 -36.52 -7.91
CA ALA A 609 6.97 -37.23 -7.60
C ALA A 609 6.86 -37.97 -6.25
N GLU A 610 7.55 -39.09 -6.08
CA GLU A 610 7.67 -39.73 -4.77
C GLU A 610 8.38 -38.81 -3.76
N PRO A 611 8.00 -38.83 -2.48
CA PRO A 611 8.68 -38.06 -1.45
C PRO A 611 10.11 -38.57 -1.26
N PRO A 612 11.10 -37.68 -1.04
CA PRO A 612 12.46 -38.11 -0.72
C PRO A 612 12.46 -39.05 0.47
N ALA A 613 13.18 -40.17 0.37
CA ALA A 613 13.29 -41.15 1.45
C ALA A 613 13.84 -40.53 2.74
N THR A 614 14.72 -39.54 2.60
CA THR A 614 15.38 -38.80 3.68
C THR A 614 14.65 -37.50 4.04
N ALA A 615 13.35 -37.37 3.72
CA ALA A 615 12.60 -36.13 3.97
C ALA A 615 12.66 -35.74 5.46
N ARG A 616 13.26 -34.57 5.74
CA ARG A 616 13.53 -34.06 7.09
C ARG A 616 12.67 -32.87 7.47
N CYS A 617 12.22 -32.09 6.48
CA CYS A 617 11.32 -30.97 6.71
C CYS A 617 10.41 -30.70 5.52
N LEU A 618 9.32 -30.00 5.80
CA LEU A 618 8.42 -29.40 4.84
C LEU A 618 8.62 -27.89 4.89
N LEU A 619 8.98 -27.28 3.77
CA LEU A 619 8.92 -25.83 3.60
C LEU A 619 7.53 -25.43 3.13
N LEU A 620 6.92 -24.46 3.79
CA LEU A 620 5.69 -23.79 3.36
C LEU A 620 6.04 -22.35 3.03
N LEU A 621 5.94 -21.99 1.75
CA LEU A 621 6.42 -20.72 1.25
C LEU A 621 5.24 -19.84 0.80
N THR A 622 5.28 -18.58 1.21
CA THR A 622 4.60 -17.45 0.57
C THR A 622 5.66 -16.54 -0.04
N ASP A 623 5.28 -15.51 -0.79
CA ASP A 623 6.23 -14.51 -1.28
C ASP A 623 6.91 -13.76 -0.12
N ASP A 624 6.20 -13.49 0.97
CA ASP A 624 6.71 -12.71 2.08
C ASP A 624 7.01 -13.51 3.36
N GLY A 625 6.83 -14.83 3.33
CA GLY A 625 6.85 -15.69 4.52
C GLY A 625 7.44 -17.08 4.26
N ILE A 626 8.31 -17.50 5.16
CA ILE A 626 8.99 -18.81 5.13
C ILE A 626 8.60 -19.60 6.37
N GLY A 627 7.78 -20.64 6.19
CA GLY A 627 7.47 -21.61 7.22
C GLY A 627 8.31 -22.87 7.08
N ARG A 628 8.84 -23.38 8.21
CA ARG A 628 9.53 -24.67 8.25
C ARG A 628 8.85 -25.61 9.23
N ILE A 629 8.41 -26.77 8.73
CA ILE A 629 7.92 -27.84 9.59
C ILE A 629 8.95 -28.96 9.62
N THR A 630 9.60 -29.16 10.75
CA THR A 630 10.54 -30.27 10.96
C THR A 630 9.77 -31.56 11.15
N LEU A 631 10.09 -32.57 10.34
CA LEU A 631 9.43 -33.87 10.38
C LEU A 631 10.08 -34.73 11.47
N GLU A 632 9.29 -35.14 12.45
CA GLU A 632 9.73 -36.11 13.45
C GLU A 632 9.93 -37.47 12.77
N VAL A 633 11.09 -38.09 13.02
CA VAL A 633 11.36 -39.47 12.59
C VAL A 633 10.38 -40.38 13.33
N SER A 634 9.70 -41.24 12.56
CA SER A 634 8.69 -42.19 13.07
C SER A 634 9.30 -43.24 13.98
#